data_AF-A0A951KFG3-F1
#
_entry.id   AF-A0A951KFG3-F1
#
_cell.length_a   1.000
_cell.length_b   1.000
_cell.length_c   1.000
_cell.angle_alpha   90.00
_cell.angle_beta   90.00
_cell.angle_gamma   90.00
#
_symmetry.space_group_name_H-M   'P 1'
#
loop_
_entity.id
_entity.type
_entity.pdbx_description
1 polymer ?
#
loop_
_entity_poly.entity_id
_entity_poly.type
_entity_poly.pdbx_seq_one_letter_code
_entity_poly.pdbx_strand_id
1 'polypeptide(L)'
;MAIGLQQLIGEAQTLSPQEQVELISAVSQFLRQSYQQPLSTNDFWQPQSISQLIQAQVVMPVRDIMQLAFDEAADDESADEMIAYIYGQRQADRSSTA
;
A
#
# COMPACT_ATOMS: atom_id res chain seq x y z
N MET A 1 -18.54 18.89 8.07
CA MET A 1 -19.72 18.07 7.67
C MET A 1 -19.63 17.87 6.17
N ALA A 2 -19.52 16.63 5.70
CA ALA A 2 -19.48 16.34 4.26
C ALA A 2 -20.91 16.34 3.73
N ILE A 3 -21.23 17.28 2.84
CA ILE A 3 -22.49 17.26 2.09
C ILE A 3 -22.41 16.04 1.17
N GLY A 4 -23.37 15.13 1.28
CA GLY A 4 -23.41 13.93 0.43
C GLY A 4 -23.61 14.33 -1.03
N LEU A 5 -22.95 13.62 -1.96
CA LEU A 5 -23.03 13.91 -3.40
C LEU A 5 -24.49 14.01 -3.90
N GLN A 6 -25.39 13.15 -3.38
CA GLN A 6 -26.82 13.21 -3.70
C GLN A 6 -27.46 14.54 -3.30
N GLN A 7 -27.10 15.10 -2.16
CA GLN A 7 -27.66 16.36 -1.69
C GLN A 7 -27.19 17.52 -2.58
N LEU A 8 -25.92 17.52 -2.97
CA LEU A 8 -25.38 18.52 -3.90
C LEU A 8 -26.04 18.45 -5.29
N ILE A 9 -26.30 17.23 -5.79
CA ILE A 9 -27.04 17.03 -7.04
C ILE A 9 -28.49 17.51 -6.89
N GLY A 10 -29.13 17.24 -5.75
CA GLY A 10 -30.49 17.70 -5.48
C GLY A 10 -30.59 19.23 -5.46
N GLU A 11 -29.64 19.92 -4.82
CA GLU A 11 -29.57 21.38 -4.81
C GLU A 11 -29.30 21.95 -6.21
N ALA A 12 -28.40 21.33 -6.98
CA ALA A 12 -28.11 21.73 -8.36
C ALA A 12 -29.33 21.65 -9.29
N GLN A 13 -30.27 20.72 -9.03
CA GLN A 13 -31.51 20.60 -9.81
C GLN A 13 -32.50 21.74 -9.54
N THR A 14 -32.38 22.44 -8.40
CA THR A 14 -33.25 23.58 -8.05
C THR A 14 -32.82 24.89 -8.71
N LEU A 15 -31.62 24.92 -9.31
CA LEU A 15 -31.08 26.07 -10.02
C LEU A 15 -31.87 26.37 -11.30
N SER A 16 -31.82 27.62 -11.76
CA SER A 16 -32.35 27.98 -13.07
C SER A 16 -31.60 27.27 -14.20
N PRO A 17 -32.20 27.11 -15.40
CA PRO A 17 -31.52 26.45 -16.52
C PRO A 17 -30.17 27.08 -16.88
N GLN A 18 -30.04 28.40 -16.73
CA GLN A 18 -28.79 29.10 -16.99
C GLN A 18 -27.71 28.75 -15.97
N GLU A 19 -28.05 28.78 -14.68
CA GLU A 19 -27.13 28.42 -13.59
C GLU A 19 -26.71 26.94 -13.66
N GLN A 20 -27.60 26.04 -14.11
CA GLN A 20 -27.25 24.64 -14.36
C GLN A 20 -26.18 24.49 -15.45
N VAL A 21 -26.29 25.26 -16.53
CA VAL A 21 -25.29 25.25 -17.63
C VAL A 21 -23.96 25.82 -17.15
N GLU A 22 -23.99 26.89 -16.36
CA GLU A 22 -22.78 27.47 -15.75
C GLU A 22 -22.09 26.47 -14.81
N LEU A 23 -22.87 25.77 -13.97
CA LEU A 23 -22.35 24.73 -13.07
C LEU A 23 -21.69 23.59 -13.85
N ILE A 24 -22.35 23.06 -14.88
CA ILE A 24 -21.79 22.00 -15.73
C ILE A 24 -20.48 22.45 -16.38
N SER A 25 -20.44 23.70 -16.85
CA SER A 25 -19.24 24.28 -17.47
C SER A 25 -18.08 24.40 -16.47
N ALA A 26 -18.36 24.89 -15.27
CA ALA A 26 -17.38 25.02 -14.19
C ALA A 26 -16.83 23.66 -13.74
N VAL A 27 -17.71 22.67 -13.55
CA VAL A 27 -17.30 21.28 -13.20
C VAL A 27 -16.45 20.68 -14.31
N SER A 28 -16.85 20.84 -15.57
CA SER A 28 -16.10 20.34 -16.72
C SER A 28 -14.70 20.95 -16.80
N GLN A 29 -14.59 22.26 -16.55
CA GLN A 29 -13.31 22.96 -16.53
C GLN A 29 -12.43 22.50 -15.36
N PHE A 30 -12.99 22.34 -14.17
CA PHE A 30 -12.30 21.82 -13.00
C PHE A 30 -11.74 20.42 -13.24
N LEU A 31 -12.57 19.51 -13.77
CA LEU A 31 -12.13 18.15 -14.09
C LEU A 31 -11.01 18.17 -15.14
N ARG A 32 -11.16 18.96 -16.21
CA ARG A 32 -10.10 19.10 -17.22
C ARG A 32 -8.78 19.55 -16.59
N GLN A 33 -8.80 20.55 -15.71
CA GLN A 33 -7.59 21.03 -15.02
C GLN A 33 -7.00 19.97 -14.09
N SER A 34 -7.85 19.24 -13.36
CA SER A 34 -7.43 18.16 -12.46
C SER A 34 -6.76 17.00 -13.20
N TYR A 35 -7.22 16.65 -14.41
CA TYR A 35 -6.65 15.57 -15.22
C TYR A 35 -5.55 16.03 -16.18
N GLN A 36 -5.36 17.34 -16.35
CA GLN A 36 -4.21 17.91 -17.06
C GLN A 36 -2.96 17.97 -16.20
N GLN A 37 -3.10 17.87 -14.87
CA GLN A 37 -1.93 17.66 -14.03
C GLN A 37 -1.36 16.28 -14.37
N PRO A 38 -0.08 16.18 -14.79
CA PRO A 38 0.54 14.89 -14.94
C PRO A 38 0.36 14.17 -13.61
N LEU A 39 -0.18 12.95 -13.64
CA LEU A 39 -0.10 12.03 -12.52
C LEU A 39 1.32 12.16 -12.01
N SER A 40 1.52 12.64 -10.77
CA SER A 40 2.84 12.71 -10.18
C SER A 40 3.42 11.33 -10.40
N THR A 41 4.37 11.23 -11.33
CA THR A 41 5.00 9.96 -11.67
C THR A 41 5.67 9.58 -10.39
N ASN A 42 5.01 8.71 -9.64
CA ASN A 42 5.46 8.29 -8.34
C ASN A 42 6.92 7.88 -8.56
N ASP A 43 7.87 8.56 -7.91
CA ASP A 43 9.31 8.39 -8.15
C ASP A 43 9.74 6.93 -8.06
N PHE A 44 8.89 6.10 -7.43
CA PHE A 44 8.93 4.65 -7.43
C PHE A 44 9.18 4.00 -8.80
N TRP A 45 8.58 4.49 -9.89
CA TRP A 45 8.75 3.91 -11.23
C TRP A 45 9.87 4.55 -12.05
N GLN A 46 10.57 5.55 -11.51
CA GLN A 46 11.71 6.12 -12.21
C GLN A 46 12.93 5.20 -12.04
N PRO A 47 13.64 4.86 -13.14
CA PRO A 47 14.85 4.07 -13.04
C PRO A 47 15.91 4.85 -12.26
N GLN A 48 16.24 4.36 -11.07
CA GLN A 48 17.31 4.91 -10.24
C GLN A 48 18.64 4.19 -10.52
N SER A 49 19.71 4.96 -10.60
CA SER A 49 21.07 4.40 -10.65
C SER A 49 21.48 3.82 -9.29
N ILE A 50 22.39 2.85 -9.29
CA ILE A 50 22.96 2.28 -8.07
C ILE A 50 23.54 3.37 -7.15
N SER A 51 24.18 4.39 -7.73
CA SER A 51 24.73 5.52 -6.98
C SER A 51 23.66 6.34 -6.27
N GLN A 52 22.50 6.56 -6.89
CA GLN A 52 21.37 7.27 -6.28
C GLN A 52 20.76 6.47 -5.14
N LEU A 53 20.65 5.14 -5.30
CA LEU A 53 20.17 4.24 -4.25
C LEU A 53 21.09 4.23 -3.02
N ILE A 54 22.41 4.24 -3.24
CA ILE A 54 23.41 4.31 -2.14
C ILE A 54 23.31 5.64 -1.38
N GLN A 55 23.05 6.75 -2.08
CA GLN A 55 22.91 8.08 -1.45
C GLN A 55 21.59 8.25 -0.69
N ALA A 56 20.52 7.58 -1.12
CA ALA A 56 19.20 7.64 -0.49
C ALA A 56 19.04 6.70 0.71
N GLN A 57 19.95 5.73 0.88
CA GLN A 57 19.88 4.80 2.00
C GLN A 57 20.34 5.44 3.32
N VAL A 58 19.53 5.27 4.36
CA VAL A 58 19.84 5.66 5.74
C VAL A 58 20.88 4.74 6.39
N VAL A 59 21.03 3.52 5.86
CA VAL A 59 21.94 2.48 6.35
C VAL A 59 22.93 2.13 5.25
N MET A 60 24.22 2.16 5.55
CA MET A 60 25.22 1.82 4.53
C MET A 60 25.15 0.33 4.14
N PRO A 61 25.31 0.00 2.84
CA PRO A 61 25.40 -1.39 2.41
C PRO A 61 26.54 -2.11 3.12
N VAL A 62 26.27 -3.31 3.63
CA VAL A 62 27.31 -4.18 4.21
C VAL A 62 28.20 -4.69 3.09
N ARG A 63 29.48 -4.31 3.14
CA ARG A 63 30.48 -4.65 2.10
C ARG A 63 31.30 -5.89 2.42
N ASP A 64 31.21 -6.36 3.66
CA ASP A 64 31.94 -7.51 4.16
C ASP A 64 30.94 -8.48 4.79
N ILE A 65 30.81 -9.65 4.17
CA ILE A 65 29.86 -10.68 4.61
C ILE A 65 30.21 -11.24 6.00
N MET A 66 31.46 -11.10 6.45
CA MET A 66 31.84 -11.48 7.83
C MET A 66 31.19 -10.59 8.88
N GLN A 67 30.73 -9.39 8.53
CA GLN A 67 29.99 -8.50 9.43
C GLN A 67 28.53 -8.92 9.63
N LEU A 68 28.04 -9.85 8.80
CA LEU A 68 26.72 -10.48 8.96
C LEU A 68 26.79 -11.76 9.79
N ALA A 69 27.99 -12.17 10.21
CA ALA A 69 28.13 -13.32 11.10
C ALA A 69 27.55 -12.96 12.47
N PHE A 70 26.38 -13.52 12.74
CA PHE A 70 25.75 -13.49 14.05
C PHE A 70 26.26 -14.73 14.81
N ASP A 71 26.95 -14.52 15.93
CA ASP A 71 27.72 -15.59 16.60
C ASP A 71 26.88 -16.46 17.56
N GLU A 72 25.55 -16.32 17.57
CA GLU A 72 24.68 -17.10 18.44
C GLU A 72 23.46 -17.61 17.67
N ALA A 73 23.58 -18.82 17.12
CA ALA A 73 22.43 -19.71 17.09
C ALA A 73 22.21 -20.13 18.56
N ALA A 74 21.43 -19.36 19.30
CA ALA A 74 20.82 -19.90 20.50
C ALA A 74 20.13 -21.20 20.05
N ASP A 75 20.46 -22.33 20.68
CA ASP A 75 19.74 -23.59 20.47
C ASP A 75 18.26 -23.27 20.72
N ASP A 76 17.54 -23.03 19.64
CA ASP A 76 16.16 -22.60 19.68
C ASP A 76 15.31 -23.85 19.91
N GLU A 77 15.29 -24.31 21.16
CA GLU A 77 14.46 -25.42 21.64
C GLU A 77 12.97 -25.21 21.27
N SER A 78 12.56 -23.98 20.92
CA SER A 78 11.19 -23.68 20.50
C SER A 78 10.82 -24.23 19.12
N ALA A 79 11.79 -24.44 18.22
CA ALA A 79 11.54 -25.02 16.91
C ALA A 79 11.09 -26.48 17.03
N ASP A 80 11.73 -27.24 17.91
CA ASP A 80 11.40 -28.64 18.18
C ASP A 80 10.03 -28.79 18.85
N GLU A 81 9.67 -27.88 19.77
CA GLU A 81 8.34 -27.84 20.39
C GLU A 81 7.22 -27.55 19.37
N MET A 82 7.45 -26.60 18.46
CA MET A 82 6.51 -26.29 17.40
C MET A 82 6.32 -27.48 16.45
N ILE A 83 7.42 -28.16 16.10
CA ILE A 83 7.39 -29.37 15.27
C ILE A 83 6.56 -30.46 15.97
N ALA A 84 6.81 -30.72 17.25
CA ALA A 84 6.07 -31.71 18.03
C ALA A 84 4.57 -31.41 18.08
N TYR A 85 4.19 -30.14 18.26
CA TYR A 85 2.79 -29.71 18.25
C TYR A 85 2.10 -29.98 16.91
N ILE A 86 2.76 -29.66 15.79
CA ILE A 86 2.21 -29.89 14.44
C ILE A 86 2.02 -31.38 14.17
N TYR A 87 2.98 -32.23 14.56
CA TYR A 87 2.86 -33.68 14.38
C TYR A 87 1.74 -34.26 15.26
N GLY A 88 1.60 -33.79 16.51
CA GLY A 88 0.51 -34.18 17.39
C GLY A 88 -0.86 -33.86 16.81
N GLN A 89 -1.04 -32.64 16.27
CA GLN A 89 -2.30 -32.26 15.65
C GLN A 89 -2.64 -33.10 14.40
N ARG A 90 -1.67 -33.32 13.51
CA ARG A 90 -1.89 -34.13 12.31
C ARG A 90 -2.30 -35.57 12.63
N GLN A 91 -1.81 -36.12 13.74
CA GLN A 91 -2.21 -37.45 14.19
C GLN A 91 -3.65 -37.44 14.73
N ALA A 92 -4.01 -36.44 15.54
CA ALA A 92 -5.36 -36.25 16.06
C ALA A 92 -6.38 -36.12 14.92
N ASP A 93 -6.09 -35.29 13.92
CA ASP A 93 -6.94 -35.08 12.73
C ASP A 93 -7.19 -36.39 11.98
N ARG A 94 -6.15 -37.21 11.77
CA ARG A 94 -6.26 -38.52 11.10
C ARG A 94 -7.05 -39.54 11.90
N SER A 95 -7.02 -39.46 13.23
CA SER A 95 -7.83 -40.33 14.10
C SER A 95 -9.28 -39.85 14.27
N SER A 96 -9.56 -38.57 14.03
CA SER A 96 -10.92 -38.00 14.10
C SER A 96 -11.76 -38.24 12.83
N THR A 97 -11.12 -38.72 11.76
CA THR A 97 -11.74 -39.02 10.45
C THR A 97 -11.94 -40.53 10.22
N ALA A 98 -11.81 -41.36 11.26
CA ALA A 98 -12.12 -42.79 11.24
C ALA A 98 -13.47 -43.11 11.89
#